data_AF-A0A385YQL7-F1
#
_entry.id   AF-A0A385YQL7-F1
#
_cell.length_a   1.000
_cell.length_b   1.000
_cell.length_c   1.000
_cell.angle_alpha   90.00
_cell.angle_beta   90.00
_cell.angle_gamma   90.00
#
_symmetry.space_group_name_H-M   'P 1'
#
loop_
_entity.id
_entity.type
_entity.pdbx_description
1 polymer ?
#
loop_
_entity_poly.entity_id
_entity_poly.type
_entity_poly.pdbx_seq_one_letter_code
_entity_poly.pdbx_strand_id
1 'polypeptide(L)'
;MKKFGLIIAGIVAAIIALANLGSLLALAISAGMVVAAMHYYPSARKTWKKVVLLLIGLSGLVTGIANIPGFIGIAAIIAVLYIYRAWQKEKSSPSLHHADPFQHFESQWKEITK
;
A
#
# COMPACT_ATOMS: atom_id res chain seq x y z
N MET A 1 5.34 -14.55 -20.43
CA MET A 1 6.45 -13.62 -20.10
C MET A 1 6.09 -12.57 -19.05
N LYS A 2 4.87 -12.00 -19.03
CA LYS A 2 4.47 -10.97 -18.04
C LYS A 2 4.44 -11.45 -16.57
N LYS A 3 4.06 -12.72 -16.34
CA LYS A 3 3.99 -13.33 -14.98
C LYS A 3 5.37 -13.47 -14.32
N PHE A 4 6.38 -13.88 -15.09
CA PHE A 4 7.74 -14.06 -14.59
C PHE A 4 8.35 -12.71 -14.14
N GLY A 5 8.18 -11.66 -14.95
CA GLY A 5 8.61 -10.31 -14.58
C GLY A 5 7.89 -9.75 -13.35
N LEU A 6 6.57 -9.96 -13.23
CA LEU A 6 5.80 -9.56 -12.05
C LEU A 6 6.23 -10.29 -10.78
N ILE A 7 6.54 -11.59 -10.88
CA ILE A 7 7.03 -12.38 -9.74
C ILE A 7 8.40 -11.86 -9.29
N ILE A 8 9.34 -11.64 -10.23
CA ILE A 8 10.67 -11.09 -9.89
C ILE A 8 10.54 -9.71 -9.26
N ALA A 9 9.75 -8.81 -9.86
CA ALA A 9 9.51 -7.48 -9.32
C ALA A 9 8.88 -7.55 -7.92
N GLY A 10 7.97 -8.48 -7.69
CA GLY A 10 7.35 -8.72 -6.39
C GLY A 10 8.36 -9.19 -5.34
N ILE A 11 9.24 -10.13 -5.69
CA ILE A 11 10.31 -10.62 -4.80
C ILE A 11 11.28 -9.49 -4.46
N VAL A 12 11.74 -8.73 -5.46
CA VAL A 12 12.65 -7.60 -5.25
C VAL A 12 12.01 -6.55 -4.35
N ALA A 13 10.76 -6.18 -4.61
CA ALA A 13 10.04 -5.23 -3.75
C ALA A 13 9.87 -5.77 -2.32
N ALA A 14 9.58 -7.07 -2.15
CA ALA A 14 9.48 -7.68 -0.83
C ALA A 14 10.83 -7.67 -0.07
N ILE A 15 11.95 -7.96 -0.76
CA ILE A 15 13.28 -7.88 -0.17
C ILE A 15 13.60 -6.45 0.27
N ILE A 16 13.29 -5.45 -0.57
CA ILE A 16 13.50 -4.04 -0.22
C ILE A 16 12.65 -3.66 1.00
N ALA A 17 11.39 -4.08 1.07
CA ALA A 17 10.54 -3.82 2.22
C ALA A 17 11.11 -4.46 3.51
N LEU A 18 11.56 -5.72 3.43
CA LEU A 18 12.18 -6.43 4.56
C LEU A 18 13.50 -5.78 5.00
N ALA A 19 14.35 -5.39 4.06
CA ALA A 19 15.61 -4.72 4.32
C ALA A 19 15.42 -3.35 5.00
N ASN A 20 14.27 -2.70 4.79
CA ASN A 20 13.93 -1.41 5.39
C ASN A 20 13.03 -1.52 6.64
N LEU A 21 12.85 -2.71 7.23
CA LEU A 21 12.01 -2.89 8.43
C LEU A 21 12.44 -2.02 9.61
N GLY A 22 13.75 -1.93 9.86
CA GLY A 22 14.29 -1.07 10.93
C GLY A 22 13.96 0.41 10.69
N SER A 23 14.14 0.87 9.46
CA SER A 23 13.82 2.24 9.06
C SER A 23 12.33 2.53 9.11
N LEU A 24 11.47 1.58 8.73
CA LEU A 24 10.02 1.68 8.87
C LEU A 24 9.60 1.81 10.33
N LEU A 25 10.20 1.02 11.23
CA LEU A 25 9.93 1.10 12.67
C LEU A 25 10.38 2.45 13.24
N ALA A 26 11.57 2.92 12.88
CA ALA A 26 12.06 4.23 13.28
C ALA A 26 11.18 5.38 12.76
N LEU A 27 10.66 5.26 11.54
CA LEU A 27 9.72 6.22 10.95
C LEU A 27 8.38 6.21 11.71
N ALA A 28 7.86 5.04 12.07
CA ALA A 28 6.65 4.90 12.87
C ALA A 28 6.81 5.50 14.29
N ILE A 29 7.96 5.28 14.93
CA ILE A 29 8.28 5.90 16.23
C ILE A 29 8.35 7.42 16.09
N SER A 30 9.03 7.92 15.05
CA SER A 30 9.14 9.36 14.78
C SER A 30 7.76 10.00 14.59
N ALA A 31 6.89 9.38 13.79
CA ALA A 31 5.50 9.81 13.63
C ALA A 31 4.73 9.74 14.97
N GLY A 32 4.92 8.68 15.74
CA GLY A 32 4.35 8.51 17.07
C GLY A 32 4.74 9.62 18.04
N MET A 33 5.99 10.09 18.03
CA MET A 33 6.45 11.22 18.84
C MET A 33 5.70 12.51 18.47
N VAL A 34 5.52 12.78 17.18
CA VAL A 34 4.77 13.96 16.71
C VAL A 34 3.31 13.86 17.14
N VAL A 35 2.67 12.71 16.93
CA VAL A 35 1.27 12.47 17.34
C VAL A 35 1.11 12.61 18.85
N ALA A 36 2.00 12.01 19.64
CA ALA A 36 1.98 12.13 21.09
C ALA A 36 2.17 13.58 21.54
N ALA A 37 3.12 14.30 20.96
CA ALA A 37 3.32 15.72 21.25
C ALA A 37 2.04 16.52 20.97
N MET A 38 1.43 16.36 19.79
CA MET A 38 0.19 17.05 19.43
C MET A 38 -0.98 16.68 20.34
N HIS A 39 -1.09 15.41 20.74
CA HIS A 39 -2.17 14.93 21.59
C HIS A 39 -2.06 15.45 23.04
N TYR A 40 -0.86 15.45 23.61
CA TYR A 40 -0.66 15.85 25.02
C TYR A 40 -0.39 17.34 25.21
N TYR A 41 -0.05 18.09 24.15
CA TYR A 41 0.25 19.53 24.24
C TYR A 41 -0.90 20.37 24.81
N PRO A 42 -2.18 20.19 24.42
CA PRO A 42 -3.30 20.95 25.00
C PRO A 42 -3.49 20.70 26.50
N SER A 43 -3.16 19.49 26.96
CA SER A 43 -3.30 19.07 28.36
C SER A 43 -2.19 19.61 29.27
N ALA A 44 -1.15 20.26 28.72
CA ALA A 44 0.01 20.74 29.46
C ALA A 44 -0.27 22.09 30.16
N ARG A 45 -0.55 22.05 31.47
CA ARG A 45 -0.76 23.27 32.29
C ARG A 45 0.53 24.03 32.66
N LYS A 46 1.68 23.36 32.70
CA LYS A 46 2.97 23.96 33.09
C LYS A 46 3.80 24.31 31.85
N THR A 47 4.44 25.48 31.83
CA THR A 47 5.32 25.93 30.74
C THR A 47 6.41 24.91 30.42
N TRP A 48 7.07 24.36 31.44
CA TRP A 48 8.08 23.30 31.27
C TRP A 48 7.55 22.09 30.47
N LYS A 49 6.33 21.62 30.78
CA LYS A 49 5.73 20.48 30.05
C LYS A 49 5.48 20.82 28.58
N LYS A 50 5.05 22.05 28.28
CA LYS A 50 4.86 22.50 26.89
C LYS A 50 6.18 22.50 26.13
N VAL A 51 7.26 22.98 26.74
CA VAL A 51 8.59 22.98 26.13
C VAL A 51 9.08 21.56 25.85
N VAL A 52 8.95 20.64 26.82
CA VAL A 52 9.33 19.24 26.61
C VAL A 52 8.53 18.59 25.48
N LEU A 53 7.21 18.77 25.44
CA LEU A 53 6.37 18.24 24.37
C LEU A 53 6.72 18.84 23.01
N LEU A 54 7.03 20.14 22.95
CA LEU A 54 7.49 20.80 21.73
C LEU A 54 8.79 20.18 21.22
N LEU A 55 9.77 19.94 22.09
CA LEU A 55 11.03 19.29 21.73
C LEU A 55 10.83 17.85 21.26
N ILE A 56 9.96 17.08 21.92
CA ILE A 56 9.59 15.72 21.47
C ILE A 56 8.98 15.78 20.07
N GLY A 57 8.01 16.66 19.83
CA GLY A 57 7.40 16.82 18.51
C GLY A 57 8.41 17.22 17.44
N LEU A 58 9.29 18.19 17.74
CA LEU A 58 10.30 18.65 16.80
C LEU A 58 11.34 17.57 16.48
N SER A 59 11.81 16.83 17.49
CA SER A 59 12.72 15.71 17.26
C SER A 59 12.07 14.63 16.39
N GLY A 60 10.81 14.28 16.62
CA GLY A 60 10.06 13.36 15.77
C GLY A 60 9.92 13.83 14.32
N LEU A 61 9.71 15.12 14.09
CA LEU A 61 9.69 15.69 12.74
C LEU A 61 11.06 15.58 12.06
N VAL A 62 12.12 15.99 12.74
CA VAL A 62 13.48 15.98 12.18
C VAL A 62 13.94 14.54 11.88
N THR A 63 13.77 13.61 12.82
CA THR A 63 14.15 12.21 12.61
C THR A 63 13.26 11.55 11.56
N GLY A 64 11.98 11.89 11.50
CA GLY A 64 11.06 11.40 10.48
C GLY A 64 11.49 11.83 9.07
N ILE A 65 11.74 13.12 8.86
CA ILE A 65 12.17 13.66 7.55
C ILE A 65 13.53 13.12 7.14
N ALA A 66 14.47 12.97 8.08
CA ALA A 66 15.81 12.45 7.81
C ALA A 66 15.83 10.95 7.46
N ASN A 67 14.75 10.21 7.75
CA ASN A 67 14.67 8.76 7.55
C ASN A 67 14.22 8.38 6.13
N ILE A 68 15.01 8.78 5.12
CA ILE A 68 14.78 8.47 3.70
C ILE A 68 14.51 6.97 3.45
N PRO A 69 15.27 6.02 4.04
CA PRO A 69 15.04 4.59 3.79
C PRO A 69 13.66 4.11 4.26
N GLY A 70 13.07 4.73 5.30
CA GLY A 70 11.71 4.43 5.74
C GLY A 70 10.68 4.69 4.64
N PHE A 71 10.82 5.80 3.90
CA PHE A 71 9.94 6.10 2.76
C PHE A 71 10.12 5.12 1.60
N ILE A 72 11.35 4.68 1.35
CA ILE A 72 11.64 3.62 0.37
C ILE A 72 10.96 2.31 0.79
N GLY A 73 11.02 1.95 2.07
CA GLY A 73 10.30 0.81 2.63
C GLY A 73 8.79 0.91 2.40
N ILE A 74 8.18 2.08 2.62
CA ILE A 74 6.75 2.31 2.36
C ILE A 74 6.44 2.11 0.88
N ALA A 75 7.22 2.72 -0.02
CA ALA A 75 7.04 2.57 -1.46
C ALA A 75 7.15 1.10 -1.90
N ALA A 76 8.08 0.34 -1.32
CA ALA A 76 8.24 -1.08 -1.59
C ALA A 76 7.02 -1.90 -1.12
N ILE A 77 6.48 -1.63 0.08
CA ILE A 77 5.25 -2.26 0.56
C ILE A 77 4.08 -1.96 -0.39
N ILE A 78 3.92 -0.72 -0.83
CA ILE A 78 2.89 -0.32 -1.80
C ILE A 78 3.06 -1.08 -3.12
N ALA A 79 4.30 -1.22 -3.61
CA ALA A 79 4.59 -1.98 -4.82
C ALA A 79 4.22 -3.47 -4.68
N VAL A 80 4.54 -4.11 -3.56
CA VAL A 80 4.13 -5.49 -3.27
C VAL A 80 2.59 -5.61 -3.29
N LEU A 81 1.88 -4.71 -2.61
CA LEU A 81 0.42 -4.70 -2.60
C LEU A 81 -0.18 -4.51 -4.00
N TYR A 82 0.42 -3.64 -4.81
CA TYR A 82 0.00 -3.40 -6.18
C TYR A 82 0.17 -4.65 -7.05
N ILE A 83 1.34 -5.30 -6.99
CA ILE A 83 1.63 -6.54 -7.73
C ILE A 83 0.68 -7.65 -7.30
N TYR A 84 0.44 -7.80 -5.99
CA TYR A 84 -0.53 -8.75 -5.44
C TYR A 84 -1.94 -8.51 -6.00
N ARG A 85 -2.41 -7.25 -5.99
CA ARG A 85 -3.73 -6.87 -6.55
C ARG A 85 -3.81 -7.09 -8.05
N ALA A 86 -2.75 -6.79 -8.80
CA ALA A 86 -2.69 -7.05 -10.24
C ALA A 86 -2.86 -8.54 -10.53
N TRP A 87 -2.26 -9.40 -9.70
CA TRP A 87 -2.37 -10.85 -9.85
C TRP A 87 -3.76 -11.38 -9.50
N GLN A 88 -4.45 -10.77 -8.52
CA GLN A 88 -5.85 -11.10 -8.23
C GLN A 88 -6.80 -10.68 -9.35
N LYS A 89 -6.64 -9.46 -9.91
CA LYS A 89 -7.49 -8.98 -11.01
C LYS A 89 -7.41 -9.88 -12.25
N GLU A 90 -6.24 -10.44 -12.53
CA GLU A 90 -6.06 -11.39 -13.64
C GLU A 90 -6.80 -12.71 -13.39
N LYS A 91 -6.97 -13.14 -12.13
CA LYS A 91 -7.79 -14.32 -11.76
C LYS A 91 -9.30 -14.06 -11.84
N SER A 92 -9.71 -12.81 -11.67
CA SER A 92 -11.12 -12.38 -11.69
C SER A 92 -11.56 -11.81 -13.04
N SER A 93 -10.72 -11.85 -14.07
CA SER A 93 -11.14 -11.46 -15.41
C SER A 93 -12.23 -12.45 -15.83
N PRO A 94 -13.47 -11.99 -16.10
CA PRO A 94 -14.48 -12.88 -16.66
C PRO A 94 -13.89 -13.40 -17.97
N SER A 95 -13.88 -14.72 -18.13
CA SER A 95 -13.72 -15.32 -19.45
C SER A 95 -14.86 -14.79 -20.33
N LEU A 96 -14.61 -13.67 -21.00
CA LEU A 96 -15.43 -13.13 -22.08
C LEU A 96 -15.27 -14.04 -23.29
N HIS A 97 -15.96 -15.17 -23.22
CA HIS A 97 -16.72 -15.85 -24.27
C HIS A 97 -17.10 -17.23 -23.70
N HIS A 98 -18.06 -17.25 -22.76
CA HIS A 98 -19.09 -18.26 -22.93
C HIS A 98 -19.91 -17.73 -24.12
N ALA A 99 -19.49 -18.09 -25.35
CA ALA A 99 -20.38 -17.98 -26.48
C ALA A 99 -21.62 -18.77 -26.06
N ASP A 100 -22.73 -18.07 -25.88
CA ASP A 100 -23.99 -18.71 -25.55
C ASP A 100 -24.21 -19.83 -26.58
N PRO A 101 -24.20 -21.11 -26.18
CA PRO A 101 -24.36 -22.21 -27.12
C PRO A 101 -25.72 -22.15 -27.84
N PHE A 102 -26.62 -21.25 -27.40
CA PHE A 102 -27.93 -21.00 -27.98
C PHE A 102 -28.03 -19.81 -28.92
N GLN A 103 -26.95 -19.05 -29.13
CA GLN A 103 -26.98 -17.91 -30.05
C GLN A 103 -27.32 -18.32 -31.50
N HIS A 104 -26.85 -19.50 -31.93
CA HIS A 104 -27.18 -20.04 -33.25
C HIS A 104 -28.58 -20.64 -33.33
N PHE A 105 -29.12 -21.19 -32.24
CA PHE A 105 -30.47 -21.75 -32.21
C PHE A 105 -31.55 -20.67 -32.38
N GLU A 106 -31.39 -19.51 -31.77
CA GLU A 106 -32.34 -18.39 -31.93
C GLU A 106 -32.37 -17.86 -33.37
N SER A 107 -31.20 -17.83 -34.02
CA SER A 107 -31.09 -17.47 -35.44
C SER A 107 -31.78 -18.49 -36.33
N GLN A 108 -31.58 -19.79 -36.08
CA GLN A 108 -32.24 -20.85 -36.83
C GLN A 108 -33.75 -20.88 -36.59
N TRP A 109 -34.20 -20.67 -35.36
CA TRP A 109 -35.64 -20.64 -35.04
C TRP A 109 -36.37 -19.57 -35.84
N LYS A 110 -35.77 -18.38 -35.98
CA LYS A 110 -36.31 -17.28 -36.81
C LYS A 110 -36.35 -17.59 -38.29
N GLU A 111 -35.45 -18.41 -38.82
CA GLU A 111 -35.49 -18.85 -40.22
C GLU A 111 -36.63 -19.85 -40.47
N ILE A 112 -36.95 -20.71 -39.49
CA ILE A 112 -37.95 -21.77 -39.63
C ILE A 112 -39.38 -21.25 -39.34
N THR A 113 -39.52 -20.21 -38.52
CA THR A 113 -40.83 -19.62 -38.16
C THR A 113 -41.25 -18.43 -39.02
N LYS A 114 -40.48 -18.13 -40.07
CA LYS A 114 -40.81 -17.11 -41.06
C LYS A 114 -41.51 -17.73 -42.27
#